data_AF-A0A3D8HFV4-F1
#
_entry.id   AF-A0A3D8HFV4-F1
#
_cell.length_a   1.000
_cell.length_b   1.000
_cell.length_c   1.000
_cell.angle_alpha   90.00
_cell.angle_beta   90.00
_cell.angle_gamma   90.00
#
_symmetry.space_group_name_H-M   'P 1'
#
loop_
_entity.id
_entity.type
_entity.pdbx_description
1 polymer ?
#
loop_
_entity_poly.entity_id
_entity_poly.type
_entity_poly.pdbx_seq_one_letter_code
_entity_poly.pdbx_strand_id
1 'polypeptide(L)'
;MRTTKKPKDLVKVNQIFLTMQEYFGNIRNLARIKLMTYVIHALCIVQTVNLHKLAAAMPTTVERDSTMRRLQRFFAKYALNLDLIARMIFSLLPVRKEMVLSMDRTNWKSGEPNINILMLGITYKEIAFLLLFRLLDKRGTPIGWNARLLYRGLSTFSVRDVSIVSWQTGNLSARNGLHGLTKTEYGTTYGSGRTFGS
;
A
#
# COMPACT_ATOMS: atom_id res chain seq x y z
N MET A 1 -6.21 -28.03 20.57
CA MET A 1 -7.52 -27.35 20.45
C MET A 1 -7.78 -27.01 18.98
N ARG A 2 -8.66 -27.77 18.31
CA ARG A 2 -9.08 -27.48 16.92
C ARG A 2 -10.00 -26.27 16.96
N THR A 3 -9.54 -25.12 16.48
CA THR A 3 -10.42 -23.97 16.26
C THR A 3 -11.29 -24.27 15.04
N THR A 4 -12.58 -24.48 15.25
CA THR A 4 -13.56 -24.62 14.18
C THR A 4 -13.64 -23.29 13.42
N LYS A 5 -13.38 -23.34 12.10
CA LYS A 5 -13.36 -22.14 11.25
C LYS A 5 -14.78 -21.57 11.16
N LYS A 6 -14.94 -20.26 11.38
CA LYS A 6 -16.27 -19.62 11.26
C LYS A 6 -16.67 -19.56 9.78
N PRO A 7 -17.92 -19.90 9.40
CA PRO A 7 -18.38 -19.90 8.01
C PRO A 7 -18.17 -18.56 7.27
N LYS A 8 -18.30 -17.43 7.97
CA LYS A 8 -18.11 -16.08 7.41
C LYS A 8 -16.67 -15.81 6.97
N ASP A 9 -15.68 -16.39 7.65
CA ASP A 9 -14.27 -16.19 7.32
C ASP A 9 -13.92 -16.92 6.01
N LEU A 10 -14.53 -18.08 5.78
CA LEU A 10 -14.33 -18.85 4.56
C LEU A 10 -14.83 -18.09 3.31
N VAL A 11 -15.96 -17.39 3.43
CA VAL A 11 -16.52 -16.56 2.34
C VAL A 11 -15.56 -15.43 1.98
N LYS A 12 -15.04 -14.70 2.97
CA LYS A 12 -14.09 -13.60 2.75
C LYS A 12 -12.78 -14.10 2.12
N VAL A 13 -12.27 -15.22 2.61
CA VAL A 13 -11.06 -15.87 2.07
C VAL A 13 -11.27 -16.28 0.62
N ASN A 14 -12.44 -16.85 0.30
CA ASN A 14 -12.76 -17.23 -1.07
C ASN A 14 -12.84 -16.01 -2.00
N GLN A 15 -13.44 -14.91 -1.55
CA GLN A 15 -13.49 -13.67 -2.34
C GLN A 15 -12.10 -13.13 -2.64
N ILE A 16 -11.22 -13.04 -1.63
CA ILE A 16 -9.83 -12.61 -1.82
C ILE A 16 -9.10 -13.57 -2.77
N PHE A 17 -9.35 -14.87 -2.64
CA PHE A 17 -8.72 -15.89 -3.47
C PHE A 17 -9.12 -15.73 -4.94
N LEU A 18 -10.41 -15.56 -5.23
CA LEU A 18 -10.92 -15.37 -6.59
C LEU A 18 -10.34 -14.11 -7.22
N THR A 19 -10.33 -12.98 -6.50
CA THR A 19 -9.67 -11.76 -6.98
C THR A 19 -8.17 -12.02 -7.23
N MET A 20 -7.45 -12.62 -6.29
CA MET A 20 -6.03 -12.93 -6.49
C MET A 20 -5.79 -13.88 -7.68
N GLN A 21 -6.68 -14.83 -7.90
CA GLN A 21 -6.58 -15.79 -8.99
C GLN A 21 -6.83 -15.12 -10.34
N GLU A 22 -7.79 -14.22 -10.42
CA GLU A 22 -8.08 -13.41 -11.62
C GLU A 22 -6.83 -12.63 -12.08
N TYR A 23 -6.16 -11.93 -11.17
CA TYR A 23 -5.01 -11.07 -11.51
C TYR A 23 -3.69 -11.83 -11.65
N PHE A 24 -3.49 -12.92 -10.91
CA PHE A 24 -2.20 -13.60 -10.84
C PHE A 24 -2.19 -15.03 -11.38
N GLY A 25 -3.35 -15.62 -11.71
CA GLY A 25 -3.48 -17.03 -12.06
C GLY A 25 -2.61 -17.46 -13.24
N ASN A 26 -2.47 -16.59 -14.24
CA ASN A 26 -1.68 -16.87 -15.45
C ASN A 26 -0.17 -16.65 -15.26
N ILE A 27 0.23 -15.97 -14.18
CA ILE A 27 1.61 -15.52 -13.95
C ILE A 27 2.24 -16.25 -12.75
N ARG A 28 1.42 -16.75 -11.83
CA ARG A 28 1.87 -17.29 -10.54
C ARG A 28 1.27 -18.63 -10.22
N ASN A 29 2.09 -19.45 -9.57
CA ASN A 29 1.67 -20.73 -9.03
C ASN A 29 0.52 -20.57 -8.01
N LEU A 30 -0.48 -21.45 -8.12
CA LEU A 30 -1.67 -21.49 -7.28
C LEU A 30 -1.37 -21.55 -5.77
N ALA A 31 -0.32 -22.28 -5.35
CA ALA A 31 0.06 -22.37 -3.95
C ALA A 31 0.52 -21.02 -3.38
N ARG A 32 1.17 -20.19 -4.20
CA ARG A 32 1.57 -18.82 -3.81
C ARG A 32 0.37 -17.89 -3.72
N ILE A 33 -0.55 -18.00 -4.67
CA ILE A 33 -1.82 -17.24 -4.66
C ILE A 33 -2.62 -17.57 -3.40
N LYS A 34 -2.77 -18.85 -3.05
CA LYS A 34 -3.43 -19.30 -1.81
C LYS A 34 -2.72 -18.77 -0.56
N LEU A 35 -1.39 -18.84 -0.53
CA LEU A 35 -0.63 -18.33 0.61
C LEU A 35 -0.82 -16.82 0.80
N MET A 36 -0.76 -16.03 -0.28
CA MET A 36 -1.00 -14.59 -0.22
C MET A 36 -2.41 -14.24 0.24
N THR A 37 -3.41 -15.00 -0.24
CA THR A 37 -4.80 -14.88 0.22
C THR A 37 -4.87 -15.06 1.74
N TYR A 38 -4.25 -16.11 2.28
CA TYR A 38 -4.24 -16.36 3.71
C TYR A 38 -3.48 -15.30 4.50
N VAL A 39 -2.38 -14.77 3.97
CA VAL A 39 -1.62 -13.69 4.60
C VAL A 39 -2.48 -12.43 4.71
N ILE A 40 -3.17 -12.03 3.63
CA ILE A 40 -4.03 -10.84 3.64
C ILE A 40 -5.17 -11.02 4.64
N HIS A 41 -5.84 -12.16 4.60
CA HIS A 41 -6.90 -12.47 5.54
C HIS A 41 -6.40 -12.42 7.00
N ALA A 42 -5.27 -13.06 7.29
CA ALA A 42 -4.68 -13.05 8.62
C ALA A 42 -4.30 -11.63 9.06
N LEU A 43 -3.69 -10.82 8.19
CA LEU A 43 -3.36 -9.41 8.48
C LEU A 43 -4.61 -8.60 8.84
N CYS A 44 -5.73 -8.79 8.12
CA CYS A 44 -6.99 -8.12 8.45
C CYS A 44 -7.55 -8.53 9.81
N ILE A 45 -7.31 -9.77 10.26
CA ILE A 45 -7.78 -10.27 11.56
C ILE A 45 -6.88 -9.79 12.70
N VAL A 46 -5.57 -10.03 12.60
CA VAL A 46 -4.66 -9.83 13.73
C VAL A 46 -3.99 -8.46 13.74
N GLN A 47 -4.07 -7.71 12.63
CA GLN A 47 -3.57 -6.34 12.50
C GLN A 47 -2.11 -6.16 12.92
N THR A 48 -1.28 -7.18 12.68
CA THR A 48 0.13 -7.20 13.07
C THR A 48 0.94 -8.02 12.08
N VAL A 49 2.21 -7.66 11.91
CA VAL A 49 3.18 -8.34 11.05
C VAL A 49 3.88 -9.51 11.75
N ASN A 50 3.55 -9.80 13.01
CA ASN A 50 4.14 -10.90 13.75
C ASN A 50 3.78 -12.25 13.10
N LEU A 51 4.78 -12.96 12.56
CA LEU A 51 4.58 -14.21 11.81
C LEU A 51 3.90 -15.31 12.65
N HIS A 52 4.14 -15.36 13.96
CA HIS A 52 3.50 -16.33 14.84
C HIS A 52 2.01 -16.05 15.02
N LYS A 53 1.62 -14.77 15.15
CA LYS A 53 0.21 -14.35 15.18
C LYS A 53 -0.47 -14.55 13.82
N LEU A 54 0.24 -14.27 12.73
CA LEU A 54 -0.27 -14.52 11.37
C LEU A 54 -0.53 -16.00 11.11
N ALA A 55 0.44 -16.88 11.42
CA ALA A 55 0.28 -18.32 11.26
C ALA A 55 -0.90 -18.88 12.08
N ALA A 56 -1.17 -18.29 13.26
CA ALA A 56 -2.33 -18.62 14.09
C ALA A 56 -3.68 -18.38 13.41
N ALA A 57 -3.77 -17.29 12.67
CA ALA A 57 -5.00 -16.77 12.11
C ALA A 57 -5.26 -17.26 10.68
N MET A 58 -4.33 -18.02 10.10
CA MET A 58 -4.52 -18.60 8.77
C MET A 58 -5.58 -19.71 8.81
N PRO A 59 -6.53 -19.71 7.87
CA PRO A 59 -7.60 -20.71 7.80
C PRO A 59 -7.07 -22.02 7.18
N THR A 60 -6.05 -22.63 7.77
CA THR A 60 -5.39 -23.87 7.31
C THR A 60 -5.56 -25.01 8.33
N THR A 61 -5.56 -26.25 7.86
CA THR A 61 -5.53 -27.45 8.73
C THR A 61 -4.10 -27.93 9.02
N VAL A 62 -3.11 -27.31 8.36
CA VAL A 62 -1.69 -27.60 8.54
C VAL A 62 -1.21 -27.09 9.90
N GLU A 63 -0.28 -27.81 10.51
CA GLU A 63 0.34 -27.40 11.77
C GLU A 63 0.92 -25.98 11.72
N ARG A 64 0.85 -25.30 12.87
CA ARG A 64 1.25 -23.90 13.02
C ARG A 64 2.71 -23.66 12.64
N ASP A 65 3.61 -24.53 13.11
CA ASP A 65 5.06 -24.39 12.86
C ASP A 65 5.39 -24.60 11.39
N SER A 66 4.72 -25.56 10.75
CA SER A 66 4.81 -25.78 9.30
C SER A 66 4.34 -24.55 8.51
N THR A 67 3.26 -23.91 8.96
CA THR A 67 2.75 -22.65 8.38
C THR A 67 3.71 -21.49 8.60
N MET A 68 4.30 -21.37 9.79
CA MET A 68 5.31 -20.36 10.11
C MET A 68 6.56 -20.50 9.23
N ARG A 69 7.08 -21.73 9.07
CA ARG A 69 8.21 -22.00 8.16
C ARG A 69 7.87 -21.68 6.70
N ARG A 70 6.61 -21.91 6.28
CA ARG A 70 6.12 -21.53 4.95
C ARG A 70 6.10 -20.01 4.78
N LEU A 71 5.63 -19.26 5.78
CA LEU A 71 5.66 -17.80 5.80
C LEU A 71 7.08 -17.25 5.73
N GLN A 72 7.99 -17.76 6.56
CA GLN A 72 9.40 -17.36 6.57
C GLN A 72 10.04 -17.57 5.20
N ARG A 73 9.87 -18.77 4.62
CA ARG A 73 10.39 -19.07 3.28
C ARG A 73 9.79 -18.17 2.20
N PHE A 74 8.50 -17.86 2.31
CA PHE A 74 7.84 -16.95 1.39
C PHE A 74 8.46 -15.56 1.46
N PHE A 75 8.48 -14.92 2.64
CA PHE A 75 9.03 -13.57 2.77
C PHE A 75 10.53 -13.48 2.51
N ALA A 76 11.31 -14.54 2.80
CA ALA A 76 12.75 -14.56 2.55
C ALA A 76 13.12 -14.76 1.08
N LYS A 77 12.34 -15.55 0.33
CA LYS A 77 12.74 -16.00 -1.02
C LYS A 77 11.86 -15.45 -2.14
N TYR A 78 10.67 -14.94 -1.83
CA TYR A 78 9.72 -14.52 -2.84
C TYR A 78 9.77 -13.00 -3.04
N ALA A 79 10.36 -12.59 -4.18
CA ALA A 79 10.30 -11.21 -4.64
C ALA A 79 8.90 -10.90 -5.18
N LEU A 80 8.15 -10.11 -4.41
CA LEU A 80 6.81 -9.68 -4.77
C LEU A 80 6.89 -8.58 -5.84
N ASN A 81 6.25 -8.80 -6.99
CA ASN A 81 6.18 -7.76 -8.02
C ASN A 81 5.18 -6.68 -7.58
N LEU A 82 5.71 -5.59 -7.02
CA LEU A 82 4.92 -4.47 -6.51
C LEU A 82 4.12 -3.75 -7.61
N ASP A 83 4.61 -3.72 -8.86
CA ASP A 83 3.86 -3.12 -9.98
C ASP A 83 2.61 -3.90 -10.31
N LEU A 84 2.68 -5.23 -10.24
CA LEU A 84 1.52 -6.07 -10.49
C LEU A 84 0.49 -5.94 -9.36
N ILE A 85 0.93 -5.81 -8.10
CA ILE A 85 0.04 -5.51 -6.97
C ILE A 85 -0.59 -4.14 -7.12
N ALA A 86 0.19 -3.12 -7.46
CA ALA A 86 -0.31 -1.77 -7.65
C ALA A 86 -1.40 -1.72 -8.74
N ARG A 87 -1.19 -2.42 -9.87
CA ARG A 87 -2.20 -2.55 -10.93
C ARG A 87 -3.46 -3.27 -10.46
N MET A 88 -3.32 -4.36 -9.70
CA MET A 88 -4.48 -5.06 -9.12
C MET A 88 -5.26 -4.17 -8.16
N ILE A 89 -4.60 -3.47 -7.24
CA ILE A 89 -5.30 -2.59 -6.30
C ILE A 89 -5.97 -1.44 -7.08
N PHE A 90 -5.28 -0.89 -8.07
CA PHE A 90 -5.81 0.16 -8.93
C PHE A 90 -7.07 -0.26 -9.69
N SER A 91 -7.09 -1.48 -10.23
CA SER A 91 -8.26 -1.98 -10.96
C SER A 91 -9.46 -2.32 -10.08
N LEU A 92 -9.25 -2.48 -8.76
CA LEU A 92 -10.33 -2.61 -7.77
C LEU A 92 -10.97 -1.27 -7.41
N LEU A 93 -10.37 -0.13 -7.80
CA LEU A 93 -10.97 1.18 -7.56
C LEU A 93 -12.18 1.42 -8.48
N PRO A 94 -13.32 1.90 -7.96
CA PRO A 94 -14.60 1.88 -8.67
C PRO A 94 -14.73 2.91 -9.81
N VAL A 95 -13.92 3.98 -9.83
CA VAL A 95 -14.06 5.09 -10.79
C VAL A 95 -12.69 5.54 -11.26
N ARG A 96 -12.49 5.67 -12.58
CA ARG A 96 -11.20 6.07 -13.20
C ARG A 96 -11.14 7.54 -13.65
N LYS A 97 -12.18 8.32 -13.37
CA LYS A 97 -12.26 9.76 -13.67
C LYS A 97 -11.83 10.55 -12.43
N GLU A 98 -11.24 11.72 -12.64
CA GLU A 98 -10.86 12.67 -11.57
C GLU A 98 -9.86 12.12 -10.54
N MET A 99 -9.06 11.13 -10.95
CA MET A 99 -8.02 10.56 -10.10
C MET A 99 -6.80 11.47 -10.07
N VAL A 100 -6.37 11.83 -8.87
CA VAL A 100 -5.20 12.67 -8.65
C VAL A 100 -4.03 11.83 -8.17
N LEU A 101 -2.87 12.00 -8.77
CA LEU A 101 -1.65 11.36 -8.29
C LEU A 101 -1.10 12.11 -7.07
N SER A 102 -0.95 11.42 -5.93
CA SER A 102 -0.51 12.02 -4.68
C SER A 102 0.80 11.41 -4.19
N MET A 103 1.66 12.26 -3.64
CA MET A 103 2.95 11.85 -3.11
C MET A 103 3.01 12.17 -1.62
N ASP A 104 3.48 11.20 -0.86
CA ASP A 104 3.65 11.36 0.58
C ASP A 104 5.03 10.87 1.04
N ARG A 105 5.54 11.43 2.13
CA ARG A 105 6.77 10.97 2.78
C ARG A 105 6.44 10.52 4.19
N THR A 106 6.77 9.28 4.51
CA THR A 106 6.65 8.75 5.86
C THR A 106 8.02 8.31 6.38
N ASN A 107 8.25 8.52 7.67
CA ASN A 107 9.43 8.05 8.38
C ASN A 107 8.96 7.07 9.45
N TRP A 108 9.39 5.82 9.33
CA TRP A 108 9.13 4.79 10.32
C TRP A 108 10.37 4.58 11.16
N LYS A 109 10.18 4.38 12.47
CA LYS A 109 11.26 3.96 13.38
C LYS A 109 11.07 2.50 13.70
N SER A 110 12.08 1.68 13.42
CA SER A 110 12.08 0.25 13.75
C SER A 110 13.21 -0.02 14.74
N GLY A 111 13.02 0.35 16.00
CA GLY A 111 14.12 0.46 16.97
C GLY A 111 14.96 1.69 16.66
N GLU A 112 16.28 1.52 16.55
CA GLU A 112 17.22 2.58 16.20
C GLU A 112 17.20 3.02 14.72
N PRO A 113 17.09 2.13 13.71
CA PRO A 113 17.12 2.56 12.31
C PRO A 113 15.87 3.36 11.91
N ASN A 114 16.13 4.44 11.18
CA ASN A 114 15.12 5.24 10.50
C ASN A 114 14.85 4.67 9.10
N ILE A 115 13.60 4.31 8.85
CA ILE A 115 13.13 3.83 7.54
C ILE A 115 12.37 5.00 6.90
N ASN A 116 13.04 5.71 5.99
CA ASN A 116 12.41 6.78 5.22
C ASN A 116 11.76 6.18 3.97
N ILE A 117 10.49 6.47 3.75
CA ILE A 117 9.71 5.92 2.65
C ILE A 117 9.07 7.07 1.87
N LEU A 118 9.32 7.09 0.56
CA LEU A 118 8.56 7.90 -0.39
C LEU A 118 7.42 7.05 -0.94
N MET A 119 6.20 7.53 -0.79
CA MET A 119 4.98 6.87 -1.23
C MET A 119 4.39 7.63 -2.41
N LEU A 120 3.86 6.89 -3.38
CA LEU A 120 3.08 7.41 -4.50
C LEU A 120 1.77 6.66 -4.56
N GLY A 121 0.69 7.42 -4.63
CA GLY A 121 -0.66 6.89 -4.57
C GLY A 121 -1.62 7.66 -5.44
N ILE A 122 -2.86 7.21 -5.43
CA ILE A 122 -3.97 7.86 -6.13
C ILE A 122 -4.96 8.31 -5.08
N THR A 123 -5.33 9.58 -5.14
CA THR A 123 -6.40 10.15 -4.32
C THR A 123 -7.70 10.07 -5.10
N TYR A 124 -8.69 9.45 -4.46
CA TYR A 124 -10.05 9.29 -4.96
C TYR A 124 -11.02 9.64 -3.84
N LYS A 125 -11.93 10.60 -4.10
CA LYS A 125 -12.89 11.12 -3.10
C LYS A 125 -12.21 11.43 -1.76
N GLU A 126 -11.14 12.22 -1.81
CA GLU A 126 -10.36 12.67 -0.63
C GLU A 126 -9.62 11.55 0.13
N ILE A 127 -9.67 10.31 -0.35
CA ILE A 127 -8.96 9.17 0.23
C ILE A 127 -7.74 8.83 -0.64
N ALA A 128 -6.56 8.88 -0.04
CA ALA A 128 -5.30 8.52 -0.71
C ALA A 128 -5.01 7.01 -0.59
N PHE A 129 -4.92 6.33 -1.73
CA PHE A 129 -4.46 4.95 -1.84
C PHE A 129 -2.99 4.93 -2.24
N LEU A 130 -2.09 4.65 -1.31
CA LEU A 130 -0.65 4.59 -1.58
C LEU A 130 -0.29 3.24 -2.23
N LEU A 131 0.06 3.25 -3.51
CA LEU A 131 0.18 2.04 -4.33
C LEU A 131 1.64 1.65 -4.62
N LEU A 132 2.51 2.64 -4.73
CA LEU A 132 3.93 2.46 -5.01
C LEU A 132 4.75 3.13 -3.93
N PHE A 133 5.91 2.56 -3.63
CA PHE A 133 6.82 3.15 -2.67
C PHE A 133 8.28 2.88 -3.00
N ARG A 134 9.15 3.64 -2.35
CA ARG A 134 10.59 3.49 -2.39
C ARG A 134 11.17 3.80 -1.01
N LEU A 135 12.10 2.95 -0.57
CA LEU A 135 12.94 3.24 0.59
C LEU A 135 14.02 4.26 0.21
N LEU A 136 14.25 5.23 1.09
CA LEU A 136 15.20 6.30 0.88
C LEU A 136 16.38 6.12 1.83
N ASP A 137 17.60 6.12 1.29
CA ASP A 137 18.83 5.84 2.05
C ASP A 137 19.15 6.93 3.10
N LYS A 138 18.66 8.17 2.91
CA LYS A 138 18.91 9.32 3.79
C LYS A 138 17.68 10.24 3.89
N ARG A 139 17.58 10.97 5.00
CA ARG A 139 16.67 12.13 5.15
C ARG A 139 17.10 13.22 4.15
N GLY A 140 16.18 13.72 3.32
CA GLY A 140 16.46 14.79 2.34
C GLY A 140 16.90 14.32 0.94
N THR A 141 16.33 13.22 0.44
CA THR A 141 16.74 12.58 -0.82
C THR A 141 16.68 13.53 -2.03
N PRO A 142 17.64 13.46 -2.98
CA PRO A 142 17.69 14.36 -4.12
C PRO A 142 16.45 14.31 -5.01
N ILE A 143 16.10 15.45 -5.60
CA ILE A 143 14.91 15.69 -6.44
C ILE A 143 14.74 14.63 -7.55
N GLY A 144 15.83 14.14 -8.15
CA GLY A 144 15.79 13.13 -9.23
C GLY A 144 15.17 11.79 -8.84
N TRP A 145 15.20 11.43 -7.54
CA TRP A 145 14.58 10.18 -7.07
C TRP A 145 13.06 10.26 -7.01
N ASN A 146 12.52 11.46 -6.77
CA ASN A 146 11.08 11.71 -6.81
C ASN A 146 10.54 11.52 -8.23
N ALA A 147 11.28 12.02 -9.24
CA ALA A 147 10.91 11.91 -10.64
C ALA A 147 10.79 10.44 -11.10
N ARG A 148 11.72 9.56 -10.68
CA ARG A 148 11.66 8.14 -11.07
C ARG A 148 10.42 7.42 -10.52
N LEU A 149 10.04 7.69 -9.27
CA LEU A 149 8.81 7.11 -8.71
C LEU A 149 7.57 7.66 -9.43
N LEU A 150 7.56 8.98 -9.70
CA LEU A 150 6.50 9.66 -10.44
C LEU A 150 6.31 9.04 -11.85
N TYR A 151 7.37 8.94 -12.66
CA TYR A 151 7.31 8.33 -14.00
C TYR A 151 6.85 6.88 -13.97
N ARG A 152 7.24 6.13 -12.93
CA ARG A 152 6.76 4.76 -12.73
C ARG A 152 5.26 4.73 -12.43
N GLY A 153 4.74 5.66 -11.63
CA GLY A 153 3.30 5.77 -11.39
C GLY A 153 2.52 6.20 -12.63
N LEU A 154 2.99 7.21 -13.36
CA LEU A 154 2.36 7.68 -14.60
C LEU A 154 2.24 6.56 -15.64
N SER A 155 3.31 5.79 -15.85
CA SER A 155 3.28 4.62 -16.74
C SER A 155 2.43 3.46 -16.21
N THR A 156 2.34 3.28 -14.89
CA THR A 156 1.58 2.17 -14.30
C THR A 156 0.08 2.42 -14.33
N PHE A 157 -0.36 3.67 -14.16
CA PHE A 157 -1.78 4.01 -13.96
C PHE A 157 -2.41 4.78 -15.12
N SER A 158 -1.62 5.24 -16.11
CA SER A 158 -2.10 6.01 -17.28
C SER A 158 -2.95 7.22 -16.89
N VAL A 159 -2.57 7.88 -15.78
CA VAL A 159 -3.26 9.08 -15.28
C VAL A 159 -2.77 10.29 -16.07
N ARG A 160 -3.72 11.06 -16.63
CA ARG A 160 -3.44 12.23 -17.49
C ARG A 160 -3.36 13.55 -16.70
N ASP A 161 -4.05 13.63 -15.56
CA ASP A 161 -4.09 14.82 -14.71
C ASP A 161 -3.30 14.59 -13.42
N VAL A 162 -2.25 15.39 -13.22
CA VAL A 162 -1.31 15.25 -12.12
C VAL A 162 -1.39 16.49 -11.24
N SER A 163 -2.18 16.41 -10.16
CA SER A 163 -2.10 17.40 -9.08
C SER A 163 -1.26 16.82 -7.96
N ILE A 164 0.01 17.23 -7.85
CA ILE A 164 0.87 16.76 -6.75
C ILE A 164 0.42 17.45 -5.47
N VAL A 165 -0.36 16.73 -4.66
CA VAL A 165 -0.58 17.10 -3.27
C VAL A 165 0.55 16.49 -2.45
N SER A 166 1.41 17.36 -1.90
CA SER A 166 2.44 16.97 -0.95
C SER A 166 1.98 17.36 0.45
N TRP A 167 1.74 16.37 1.30
CA TRP A 167 1.56 16.59 2.73
C TRP A 167 2.94 16.80 3.35
N GLN A 168 3.39 18.05 3.45
CA GLN A 168 4.57 18.38 4.25
C GLN A 168 4.11 18.86 5.62
N THR A 169 4.41 18.08 6.66
CA THR A 169 4.39 18.60 8.04
C THR A 169 5.40 19.75 8.09
N GLY A 170 4.92 20.94 8.47
CA GLY A 170 5.62 22.20 8.30
C GLY A 170 7.10 22.16 8.72
N ASN A 171 7.98 22.36 7.75
CA ASN A 171 9.16 23.23 7.85
C ASN A 171 9.84 23.36 6.48
N LEU A 172 10.28 24.59 6.22
CA LEU A 172 10.66 25.19 4.94
C LEU A 172 11.80 24.49 4.19
N SER A 173 11.65 24.44 2.86
CA SER A 173 12.65 24.64 1.79
C SER A 173 12.61 23.58 0.67
N ALA A 174 11.77 23.83 -0.33
CA ALA A 174 11.91 23.24 -1.67
C ALA A 174 11.12 24.09 -2.68
N ARG A 175 11.57 25.33 -2.93
CA ARG A 175 10.84 26.31 -3.75
C ARG A 175 11.02 26.17 -5.26
N ASN A 176 12.01 25.45 -5.77
CA ASN A 176 12.33 25.49 -7.20
C ASN A 176 12.46 24.09 -7.80
N GLY A 177 11.57 23.73 -8.74
CA GLY A 177 11.75 22.51 -9.56
C GLY A 177 10.54 21.95 -10.31
N LEU A 178 9.32 22.48 -10.13
CA LEU A 178 8.10 21.99 -10.80
C LEU A 178 7.50 23.00 -11.79
N HIS A 179 8.35 23.79 -12.43
CA HIS A 179 7.91 24.69 -13.48
C HIS A 179 7.63 23.89 -14.76
N GLY A 180 6.37 23.60 -15.03
CA GLY A 180 5.91 23.10 -16.33
C GLY A 180 4.83 22.02 -16.33
N LEU A 181 4.45 21.42 -15.18
CA LEU A 181 3.54 20.27 -15.18
C LEU A 181 2.44 20.25 -14.08
N THR A 182 2.29 21.28 -13.25
CA THR A 182 1.36 21.19 -12.09
C THR A 182 0.61 22.47 -11.79
N LYS A 183 -0.69 22.34 -11.52
CA LYS A 183 -1.46 23.24 -10.65
C LYS A 183 -1.26 22.74 -9.21
N THR A 184 -0.33 23.35 -8.48
CA THR A 184 -0.07 22.99 -7.08
C THR A 184 -1.15 23.62 -6.19
N GLU A 185 -2.13 22.85 -5.75
CA GLU A 185 -3.08 23.29 -4.72
C GLU A 185 -2.62 22.77 -3.35
N TYR A 186 -2.18 23.68 -2.49
CA TYR A 186 -1.91 23.42 -1.08
C TYR A 186 -3.23 23.49 -0.31
N GLY A 187 -3.82 22.36 0.02
CA GLY A 187 -4.99 22.29 0.91
C GLY A 187 -4.57 22.07 2.35
N THR A 188 -4.52 23.12 3.17
CA THR A 188 -4.60 22.99 4.63
C THR A 188 -6.05 23.17 5.05
N THR A 189 -6.79 22.08 5.23
CA THR A 189 -8.08 22.09 5.91
C THR A 189 -7.97 21.30 7.21
N TYR A 190 -7.56 21.99 8.27
CA TYR A 190 -8.03 21.69 9.63
C TYR A 190 -8.96 22.83 10.03
N GLY A 191 -10.23 22.72 9.64
CA GLY A 191 -11.30 23.54 10.18
C GLY A 191 -11.65 23.04 11.59
N SER A 192 -11.23 23.77 12.61
CA SER A 192 -11.90 23.76 13.91
C SER A 192 -12.79 24.98 13.95
N GLY A 193 -14.09 24.78 13.75
CA GLY A 193 -15.08 25.84 13.89
C GLY A 193 -15.10 26.45 15.28
N ARG A 194 -15.41 27.74 15.32
CA ARG A 194 -16.24 28.37 16.36
C ARG A 194 -16.72 29.71 15.82
N THR A 195 -18.01 29.79 15.53
CA THR A 195 -18.79 31.03 15.46
C THR A 195 -19.36 31.36 16.83
N PHE A 196 -19.76 32.64 16.99
CA PHE A 196 -20.38 33.35 18.11
C PHE A 196 -19.39 34.02 19.09
N GLY A 197 -19.44 35.34 19.34
CA GLY A 197 -20.34 36.38 18.81
C GLY A 197 -20.09 37.74 19.46
N SER A 198 -20.89 38.71 19.01
CA SER A 198 -21.03 40.13 19.42
C SER A 198 -19.95 41.08 18.95
#